data_AF-A0A3D1JR39-F1
#
_entry.id   AF-A0A3D1JR39-F1
#
_cell.length_a   1.000
_cell.length_b   1.000
_cell.length_c   1.000
_cell.angle_alpha   90.00
_cell.angle_beta   90.00
_cell.angle_gamma   90.00
#
_symmetry.space_group_name_H-M   'P 1'
#
loop_
_entity.id
_entity.type
_entity.pdbx_description
1 polymer ?
#
loop_
_entity_poly.entity_id
_entity_poly.type
_entity_poly.pdbx_seq_one_letter_code
_entity_poly.pdbx_strand_id
1 'polypeptide(L)' 'MAKWTPFPHPGDYQFDAASLKKQWARLHAGDAEPLPKDAAVLQAWVHYHNGEFQQAAEAGLEAGGAGITAA' A
#
# COMPACT_ATOMS: atom_id res chain seq x y z
N MET A 1 15.60 -12.20 -9.31
CA MET A 1 14.58 -11.52 -8.49
C MET A 1 15.18 -11.24 -7.13
N ALA A 2 14.95 -10.06 -6.56
CA ALA A 2 15.40 -9.75 -5.21
C ALA A 2 14.72 -10.69 -4.20
N LYS A 3 15.44 -11.15 -3.18
CA LYS A 3 14.88 -11.99 -2.13
C LYS A 3 14.28 -11.08 -1.06
N TRP A 4 12.96 -10.97 -1.02
CA TRP A 4 12.23 -10.19 -0.01
C TRP A 4 12.09 -11.01 1.27
N THR A 5 12.34 -10.37 2.41
CA THR A 5 12.02 -10.94 3.72
C THR A 5 10.53 -10.75 3.99
N PRO A 6 9.74 -11.82 4.20
CA PRO A 6 8.32 -11.68 4.48
C PRO A 6 8.06 -10.90 5.77
N PHE A 7 6.99 -10.11 5.78
CA PHE A 7 6.50 -9.49 7.00
C PHE A 7 6.07 -10.58 8.01
N PRO A 8 6.51 -10.52 9.28
CA PRO A 8 6.32 -11.61 10.24
C PRO A 8 4.90 -11.78 10.78
N HIS A 9 3.96 -10.88 10.44
CA HIS A 9 2.58 -10.90 10.90
C HIS A 9 1.58 -10.98 9.73
N PRO A 10 1.64 -12.03 8.89
CA PRO A 10 0.73 -12.17 7.77
C PRO A 10 -0.72 -12.37 8.26
N GLY A 11 -1.65 -11.57 7.74
CA GLY A 11 -3.07 -11.71 8.02
C GLY A 11 -3.57 -11.01 9.29
N ASP A 12 -2.68 -10.45 10.11
CA ASP A 12 -3.05 -9.59 11.26
C ASP A 12 -3.68 -8.27 10.79
N TYR A 13 -3.32 -7.84 9.57
CA TYR A 13 -3.89 -6.69 8.88
C TYR A 13 -4.67 -7.17 7.65
N GLN A 14 -5.91 -6.72 7.53
CA GLN A 14 -6.85 -7.15 6.48
C GLN A 14 -7.51 -5.93 5.86
N PHE A 15 -6.69 -5.04 5.31
CA PHE A 15 -7.17 -3.89 4.58
C PHE A 15 -7.70 -4.31 3.21
N ASP A 16 -8.79 -3.68 2.81
CA ASP A 16 -9.31 -3.65 1.46
C ASP A 16 -9.40 -2.18 1.01
N ALA A 17 -9.73 -1.95 -0.26
CA ALA A 17 -9.84 -0.60 -0.80
C ALA A 17 -10.84 0.30 -0.04
N ALA A 18 -11.87 -0.27 0.58
CA ALA A 18 -12.89 0.48 1.30
C ALA A 18 -12.46 0.80 2.74
N SER A 19 -11.91 -0.16 3.48
CA SER A 19 -11.38 0.05 4.84
C SER A 19 -10.17 0.97 4.82
N LEU A 20 -9.29 0.82 3.83
CA LEU A 20 -8.13 1.69 3.64
C LEU A 20 -8.54 3.15 3.42
N LYS A 21 -9.49 3.42 2.50
CA LYS A 21 -10.04 4.78 2.29
C LYS A 21 -10.61 5.40 3.56
N LYS A 22 -11.34 4.61 4.36
CA LYS A 22 -11.94 5.08 5.62
C LYS A 22 -10.89 5.44 6.66
N GLN A 23 -9.77 4.71 6.68
CA GLN A 23 -8.71 4.86 7.69
C GLN A 23 -7.54 5.74 7.22
N TRP A 24 -7.54 6.17 5.96
CA TRP A 24 -6.44 6.85 5.29
C TRP A 24 -5.82 7.98 6.12
N ALA A 25 -6.64 8.94 6.55
CA ALA A 25 -6.16 10.09 7.32
C ALA A 25 -5.46 9.71 8.64
N ARG A 26 -5.82 8.57 9.24
CA ARG A 26 -5.16 8.06 10.45
C ARG A 26 -3.85 7.34 10.11
N LEU A 27 -3.82 6.56 9.03
CA LEU A 27 -2.63 5.83 8.58
C LEU A 27 -1.53 6.80 8.12
N HIS A 28 -1.93 7.88 7.44
CA HIS A 28 -1.06 8.91 6.87
C HIS A 28 -1.05 10.21 7.69
N ALA A 29 -1.26 10.11 9.01
CA ALA A 29 -1.23 11.28 9.88
C ALA A 29 0.19 11.89 10.00
N GLY A 30 1.24 11.11 9.70
CA GLY A 30 2.63 11.54 9.78
C GLY A 30 3.17 12.14 8.48
N ASP A 31 2.84 11.56 7.33
CA ASP A 31 3.33 11.98 6.01
C ASP A 31 2.33 12.86 5.25
N ALA A 32 1.06 12.88 5.67
CA ALA A 32 -0.04 13.60 5.02
C ALA A 32 -0.21 13.24 3.52
N GLU A 33 0.07 11.99 3.14
CA GLU A 33 -0.16 11.53 1.76
C GLU A 33 -1.63 11.75 1.35
N PRO A 34 -1.91 12.33 0.18
CA PRO A 34 -3.27 12.51 -0.30
C PRO A 34 -3.89 11.17 -0.69
N LEU A 35 -5.19 10.99 -0.42
CA LEU A 35 -5.89 9.77 -0.82
C LEU A 35 -5.84 9.61 -2.35
N PRO A 36 -5.27 8.51 -2.89
CA PRO A 36 -5.19 8.30 -4.32
C PRO A 36 -6.58 8.11 -4.93
N LYS A 37 -6.77 8.69 -6.12
CA LYS A 37 -7.98 8.52 -6.94
C LYS A 37 -7.86 7.32 -7.88
N ASP A 38 -6.64 6.96 -8.23
CA ASP A 38 -6.34 5.82 -9.09
C ASP A 38 -6.48 4.50 -8.30
N ALA A 39 -7.18 3.54 -8.89
CA ALA A 39 -7.43 2.25 -8.26
C ALA A 39 -6.16 1.38 -8.18
N ALA A 40 -5.22 1.49 -9.12
CA ALA A 40 -3.96 0.76 -9.10
C ALA A 40 -3.05 1.28 -7.97
N VAL A 41 -2.95 2.60 -7.82
CA VAL A 41 -2.21 3.22 -6.70
C VAL A 41 -2.83 2.81 -5.36
N LEU A 42 -4.17 2.80 -5.27
CA LEU A 42 -4.84 2.35 -4.05
C LEU A 42 -4.56 0.88 -3.72
N GLN A 43 -4.49 0.01 -4.72
CA GLN A 43 -4.15 -1.41 -4.51
C GLN A 43 -2.71 -1.59 -4.04
N ALA A 44 -1.75 -0.80 -4.56
CA ALA A 44 -0.39 -0.81 -4.04
C ALA A 44 -0.35 -0.48 -2.54
N TRP A 45 -1.14 0.51 -2.11
CA TRP A 45 -1.28 0.84 -0.68
C TRP A 45 -1.99 -0.24 0.15
N VAL A 46 -2.95 -0.98 -0.44
CA VAL A 46 -3.56 -2.14 0.24
C VAL A 46 -2.50 -3.20 0.54
N HIS A 47 -1.68 -3.56 -0.45
CA HIS A 47 -0.55 -4.48 -0.24
C HIS A 47 0.41 -3.95 0.81
N TYR A 48 0.77 -2.67 0.73
CA TYR A 48 1.68 -2.03 1.68
C TYR A 48 1.19 -2.16 3.13
N HIS A 49 -0.07 -1.80 3.40
CA HIS A 49 -0.63 -1.86 4.75
C HIS A 49 -0.95 -3.27 5.25
N ASN A 50 -0.98 -4.27 4.36
CA ASN A 50 -1.07 -5.69 4.71
C ASN A 50 0.32 -6.34 4.88
N GLY A 51 1.42 -5.59 4.70
CA GLY A 51 2.79 -6.11 4.82
C GLY A 51 3.26 -6.92 3.60
N GLU A 52 2.51 -6.87 2.50
CA GLU A 52 2.83 -7.53 1.22
C GLU A 52 3.80 -6.65 0.41
N PHE A 53 4.96 -6.31 1.01
CA PHE A 53 5.83 -5.25 0.50
C PHE A 53 6.38 -5.50 -0.91
N GLN A 54 6.63 -6.76 -1.28
CA GLN A 54 7.03 -7.07 -2.65
C GLN A 54 5.91 -6.72 -3.65
N GLN A 55 4.67 -7.07 -3.33
CA GLN A 55 3.52 -6.80 -4.18
C GLN A 55 3.25 -5.30 -4.26
N ALA A 56 3.42 -4.59 -3.14
CA ALA A 56 3.32 -3.13 -3.09
C ALA A 56 4.37 -2.46 -3.99
N ALA A 57 5.62 -2.92 -3.95
CA ALA A 57 6.71 -2.48 -4.81
C ALA A 57 6.40 -2.67 -6.30
N GLU A 58 5.98 -3.88 -6.68
CA GLU A 58 5.67 -4.23 -8.06
C GLU A 58 4.48 -3.41 -8.59
N ALA A 59 3.38 -3.36 -7.82
CA ALA A 59 2.17 -2.62 -8.19
C ALA A 59 2.38 -1.10 -8.22
N GLY A 60 3.13 -0.56 -7.26
CA GLY A 60 3.41 0.88 -7.18
C GLY A 60 4.29 1.36 -8.33
N LEU A 61 5.31 0.58 -8.70
CA LEU A 61 6.15 0.87 -9.87
C LEU A 61 5.38 0.77 -11.18
N GLU A 62 4.47 -0.22 -11.31
CA GLU A 62 3.62 -0.36 -12.49
C GLU A 62 2.63 0.81 -12.63
N ALA A 63 2.02 1.24 -11.52
CA ALA A 63 1.08 2.36 -11.52
C ALA A 63 1.77 3.71 -11.82
N GLY A 64 3.04 3.87 -11.41
CA GLY A 64 3.80 5.10 -11.58
C GLY A 64 3.18 6.29 -10.83
N GLY A 65 3.71 7.50 -11.05
CA GLY A 65 3.18 8.71 -10.42
C GLY A 65 3.07 8.59 -8.90
N ALA A 66 1.85 8.73 -8.36
CA ALA A 66 1.59 8.57 -6.92
C ALA A 66 1.78 7.14 -6.40
N GLY A 67 1.81 6.13 -7.28
CA GLY A 67 2.10 4.73 -6.93
C GLY A 67 3.55 4.50 -6.51
N ILE A 68 4.48 5.36 -6.94
CA ILE A 68 5.91 5.23 -6.61
C ILE A 68 6.14 5.35 -5.09
N THR A 69 5.31 6.12 -4.38
CA THR A 69 5.42 6.29 -2.92
C THR A 69 5.07 5.00 -2.15
N ALA A 70 4.21 4.14 -2.71
CA ALA A 70 3.83 2.87 -2.10
C ALA A 70 4.82 1.73 -2.40
N ALA A 71 5.82 1.98 -3.26
CA ALA A 71 6.71 0.96 -3.80
C ALA A 71 7.99 0.71 -2.97
#